data_AF-A0A9Q0YZ53-F1
#
_entry.id   AF-A0A9Q0YZ53-F1
#
_cell.length_a   1.000
_cell.length_b   1.000
_cell.length_c   1.000
_cell.angle_alpha   90.00
_cell.angle_beta   90.00
_cell.angle_gamma   90.00
#
_symmetry.space_group_name_H-M   'P 1'
#
loop_
_entity.id
_entity.type
_entity.pdbx_description
1 polymer ?
#
loop_
_entity_poly.entity_id
_entity_poly.type
_entity_poly.pdbx_seq_one_letter_code
_entity_poly.pdbx_strand_id
1 'polypeptide(L)'
;MVLESFSISSVSSLSLVKSNCCSARETTARRNPRWALTPKFSNLQNEKYSSRRSLCLNSSGNGGIMRTNPQGNGFFVGDKDGVIIVDHGSRRKESNLMLNEFVDMFRDKTGYLIVEPAHMELAEPSIRDAFGLCVQQGANRVIVSPFFLFPGRHWHRDIPSLTAEAAKEHPGVSYIITAPLGLHELLVDVVNDRINYCLSHIEGDANECAVCVGTSKCKLY
;
A
#
# COMPACT_ATOMS: atom_id res chain seq x y z
N MET A 1 23.73 -44.88 49.37
CA MET A 1 25.12 -45.36 49.28
C MET A 1 25.60 -45.11 47.87
N VAL A 2 26.59 -44.21 47.76
CA VAL A 2 27.67 -44.11 46.76
C VAL A 2 27.33 -44.20 45.28
N LEU A 3 27.38 -43.06 44.58
CA LEU A 3 27.93 -42.81 43.24
C LEU A 3 28.04 -41.27 43.12
N GLU A 4 29.07 -40.57 42.68
CA GLU A 4 30.50 -40.75 42.41
C GLU A 4 31.11 -39.35 42.56
N SER A 5 32.39 -39.25 42.91
CA SER A 5 33.13 -37.99 43.02
C SER A 5 34.42 -38.13 42.23
N PHE A 6 34.63 -37.33 41.18
CA PHE A 6 35.93 -36.98 40.57
C PHE A 6 35.61 -35.93 39.48
N SER A 7 36.40 -34.92 39.13
CA SER A 7 37.44 -34.12 39.79
C SER A 7 37.67 -32.94 38.84
N ILE A 8 38.02 -31.78 39.39
CA ILE A 8 38.24 -30.52 38.66
C ILE A 8 39.65 -30.51 38.06
N SER A 9 39.77 -30.04 36.81
CA SER A 9 40.97 -29.35 36.30
C SER A 9 40.64 -28.63 34.98
N SER A 10 41.42 -27.66 34.52
CA SER A 10 41.70 -26.32 35.05
C SER A 10 42.11 -25.45 33.83
N VAL A 11 41.79 -24.15 33.90
CA VAL A 11 42.38 -22.94 33.28
C VAL A 11 42.73 -22.79 31.77
N SER A 12 42.31 -21.60 31.30
CA SER A 12 42.95 -20.66 30.34
C SER A 12 42.89 -20.99 28.84
N SER A 13 42.46 -20.06 27.97
CA SER A 13 43.11 -18.76 27.77
C SER A 13 42.23 -17.74 27.01
N LEU A 14 42.15 -16.54 27.57
CA LEU A 14 42.19 -15.19 26.97
C LEU A 14 41.78 -14.95 25.49
N SER A 15 40.86 -13.99 25.31
CA SER A 15 41.19 -12.71 24.63
C SER A 15 40.20 -11.60 25.01
N LEU A 16 40.70 -10.62 25.79
CA LEU A 16 40.11 -9.29 25.95
C LEU A 16 40.25 -8.50 24.64
N VAL A 17 39.20 -7.79 24.23
CA VAL A 17 39.36 -6.50 23.53
C VAL A 17 38.49 -5.46 24.23
N LYS A 18 39.15 -4.37 24.59
CA LYS A 18 38.71 -3.30 25.47
C LYS A 18 37.74 -2.34 24.78
N SER A 19 36.70 -1.98 25.53
CA SER A 19 35.92 -0.76 25.41
C SER A 19 36.80 0.48 25.64
N ASN A 20 36.53 1.57 24.93
CA ASN A 20 36.78 2.92 25.44
C ASN A 20 35.82 3.92 24.80
N CYS A 21 35.28 4.79 25.66
CA CYS A 21 34.30 5.82 25.38
C CYS A 21 34.90 7.21 25.69
N CYS A 22 34.32 8.23 25.05
CA CYS A 22 34.34 9.68 25.35
C CYS A 22 35.59 10.52 25.08
N SER A 23 35.42 11.53 24.21
CA SER A 23 35.51 12.96 24.61
C SER A 23 35.01 13.88 23.49
N ALA A 24 34.17 14.84 23.87
CA ALA A 24 33.43 15.79 23.04
C ALA A 24 34.27 16.93 22.44
N ARG A 25 33.73 17.58 21.39
CA ARG A 25 33.71 19.04 21.26
C ARG A 25 32.56 19.49 20.37
N GLU A 26 31.88 20.51 20.85
CA GLU A 26 30.62 21.08 20.40
C GLU A 26 30.91 22.40 19.68
N THR A 27 30.42 22.59 18.46
CA THR A 27 30.32 23.91 17.83
C THR A 27 29.00 24.04 17.08
N THR A 28 28.36 25.17 17.34
CA THR A 28 27.02 25.60 17.00
C THR A 28 26.81 25.82 15.50
N ALA A 29 25.74 25.23 14.94
CA ALA A 29 25.19 25.65 13.65
C ALA A 29 23.67 25.42 13.59
N ARG A 30 23.02 26.31 12.84
CA ARG A 30 21.61 26.73 12.92
C ARG A 30 20.59 25.63 12.64
N ARG A 31 19.45 25.70 13.36
CA ARG A 31 18.23 24.90 13.16
C ARG A 31 17.64 25.18 11.77
N ASN A 32 17.36 24.12 11.01
CA ASN A 32 16.46 24.14 9.85
C ASN A 32 15.43 23.01 10.03
N PRO A 33 14.12 23.24 9.88
CA PRO A 33 13.10 22.25 10.21
C PRO A 33 13.08 21.08 9.22
N ARG A 34 13.00 19.89 9.81
CA ARG A 34 13.19 18.55 9.24
C ARG A 34 11.87 18.00 8.67
N TRP A 35 11.46 18.46 7.48
CA TRP A 35 10.39 17.77 6.72
C TRP A 35 10.56 17.76 5.19
N ALA A 36 11.64 18.33 4.66
CA ALA A 36 11.90 18.28 3.22
C ALA A 36 12.93 17.19 2.86
N LEU A 37 12.53 15.93 2.89
CA LEU A 37 13.17 14.84 2.14
C LEU A 37 12.09 13.87 1.68
N THR A 38 11.64 14.02 0.44
CA THR A 38 10.86 13.01 -0.28
C THR A 38 11.77 11.82 -0.61
N PRO A 39 11.42 10.56 -0.25
CA PRO A 39 12.10 9.43 -0.85
C PRO A 39 11.49 9.24 -2.25
N LYS A 40 12.31 9.45 -3.29
CA LYS A 40 12.02 8.88 -4.60
C LYS A 40 12.00 7.36 -4.44
N PHE A 41 10.85 6.73 -4.65
CA PHE A 41 10.77 5.27 -4.79
C PHE A 41 11.57 4.87 -6.03
N SER A 42 12.80 4.42 -5.84
CA SER A 42 13.60 3.78 -6.88
C SER A 42 13.99 2.38 -6.42
N ASN A 43 13.47 1.39 -7.14
CA ASN A 43 13.99 0.04 -7.34
C ASN A 43 14.53 -0.68 -6.10
N LEU A 44 13.65 -1.39 -5.40
CA LEU A 44 14.03 -2.62 -4.68
C LEU A 44 13.70 -3.79 -5.60
N GLN A 45 14.75 -4.37 -6.20
CA GLN A 45 14.67 -5.60 -6.98
C GLN A 45 14.29 -6.75 -6.05
N ASN A 46 13.14 -7.38 -6.31
CA ASN A 46 12.69 -8.57 -5.61
C ASN A 46 13.22 -9.81 -6.35
N GLU A 47 14.45 -10.20 -6.03
CA GLU A 47 15.00 -11.51 -6.39
C GLU A 47 14.49 -12.54 -5.36
N LYS A 48 13.94 -13.65 -5.86
CA LYS A 48 13.43 -14.85 -5.15
C LYS A 48 11.91 -14.93 -4.91
N TYR A 49 11.15 -15.06 -6.00
CA TYR A 49 9.97 -15.93 -5.99
C TYR A 49 9.99 -16.85 -7.22
N SER A 50 10.79 -17.92 -7.14
CA SER A 50 10.82 -18.98 -8.15
C SER A 50 9.77 -20.03 -7.80
N SER A 51 8.57 -19.89 -8.37
CA SER A 51 7.59 -20.97 -8.47
C SER A 51 7.43 -21.33 -9.95
N ARG A 52 7.72 -22.60 -10.24
CA ARG A 52 7.91 -23.18 -11.58
C ARG A 52 6.75 -22.86 -12.53
N ARG A 53 7.05 -22.19 -13.64
CA ARG A 53 6.21 -22.18 -14.84
C ARG A 53 7.03 -22.71 -16.02
N SER A 54 6.47 -23.71 -16.69
CA SER A 54 6.99 -24.24 -17.95
C SER A 54 7.07 -23.10 -18.98
N LEU A 55 8.29 -22.81 -19.44
CA LEU A 55 8.59 -21.79 -20.44
C LEU A 55 8.48 -22.43 -21.83
N CYS A 56 7.40 -22.13 -22.54
CA CYS A 56 7.43 -22.16 -24.01
C CYS A 56 7.81 -20.75 -24.46
N LEU A 57 9.06 -20.55 -24.89
CA LEU A 57 9.51 -19.31 -25.50
C LEU A 57 8.86 -19.15 -26.88
N ASN A 58 8.29 -17.97 -27.15
CA ASN A 58 8.31 -17.42 -28.50
C ASN A 58 8.74 -15.96 -28.43
N SER A 59 9.77 -15.67 -29.21
CA SER A 59 10.41 -14.36 -29.38
C SER A 59 9.62 -13.57 -30.42
N SER A 60 9.21 -12.34 -30.09
CA SER A 60 9.23 -11.12 -30.94
C SER A 60 8.13 -10.11 -30.53
N GLY A 61 8.55 -8.90 -30.18
CA GLY A 61 7.86 -7.62 -30.49
C GLY A 61 6.72 -7.15 -29.57
N ASN A 62 6.94 -5.99 -28.91
CA ASN A 62 5.97 -5.12 -28.24
C ASN A 62 5.16 -5.71 -27.06
N GLY A 63 5.73 -5.58 -25.86
CA GLY A 63 5.11 -5.99 -24.59
C GLY A 63 4.05 -5.01 -24.09
N GLY A 64 2.81 -5.19 -24.52
CA GLY A 64 1.63 -4.93 -23.70
C GLY A 64 0.94 -6.27 -23.45
N ILE A 65 0.91 -6.76 -22.21
CA ILE A 65 0.17 -7.98 -21.87
C ILE A 65 -1.32 -7.61 -21.88
N MET A 66 -1.92 -7.62 -23.07
CA MET A 66 -3.36 -7.60 -23.22
C MET A 66 -3.87 -8.96 -22.75
N ARG A 67 -4.47 -9.02 -21.55
CA ARG A 67 -5.17 -10.21 -21.07
C ARG A 67 -6.49 -10.35 -21.82
N THR A 68 -6.45 -10.78 -23.07
CA THR A 68 -7.67 -11.13 -23.81
C THR A 68 -8.12 -12.52 -23.38
N ASN A 69 -9.17 -12.61 -22.57
CA ASN A 69 -9.91 -13.87 -22.45
C ASN A 69 -10.62 -14.12 -23.79
N PRO A 70 -10.38 -15.22 -24.51
CA PRO A 70 -10.86 -15.38 -25.89
C PRO A 70 -12.36 -15.65 -26.04
N GLN A 71 -13.14 -15.68 -24.94
CA GLN A 71 -14.57 -15.97 -24.99
C GLN A 71 -15.36 -15.15 -23.95
N GLY A 72 -16.27 -14.30 -24.44
CA GLY A 72 -17.31 -13.65 -23.64
C GLY A 72 -17.22 -12.13 -23.66
N ASN A 73 -18.32 -11.48 -24.02
CA ASN A 73 -18.57 -10.04 -23.90
C ASN A 73 -18.33 -9.60 -22.44
N GLY A 74 -17.13 -9.13 -22.11
CA GLY A 74 -16.68 -8.97 -20.73
C GLY A 74 -16.90 -7.56 -20.18
N PHE A 75 -17.39 -7.49 -18.94
CA PHE A 75 -17.47 -6.28 -18.13
C PHE A 75 -16.08 -5.87 -17.63
N PHE A 76 -15.26 -5.29 -18.51
CA PHE A 76 -13.95 -4.73 -18.16
C PHE A 76 -14.02 -3.21 -17.96
N VAL A 77 -13.00 -2.66 -17.30
CA VAL A 77 -12.76 -1.20 -17.24
C VAL A 77 -12.18 -0.77 -18.58
N GLY A 78 -12.89 0.05 -19.33
CA GLY A 78 -12.49 0.59 -20.63
C GLY A 78 -11.90 2.01 -20.53
N ASP A 79 -11.38 2.52 -21.65
CA ASP A 79 -10.69 3.82 -21.72
C ASP A 79 -11.57 5.03 -21.37
N LYS A 80 -12.90 4.87 -21.40
CA LYS A 80 -13.88 5.89 -21.02
C LYS A 80 -14.59 5.58 -19.71
N ASP A 81 -14.05 4.66 -18.91
CA ASP A 81 -14.51 4.46 -17.55
C ASP A 81 -13.65 5.30 -16.59
N GLY A 82 -14.31 6.04 -15.71
CA GLY A 82 -13.68 6.67 -14.55
C GLY A 82 -13.75 5.74 -13.35
N VAL A 83 -12.64 5.57 -12.62
CA VAL A 83 -12.62 4.82 -11.36
C VAL A 83 -12.43 5.80 -10.22
N ILE A 84 -13.34 5.81 -9.25
CA ILE A 84 -13.20 6.59 -8.03
C ILE A 84 -12.86 5.64 -6.88
N ILE A 85 -11.75 5.86 -6.19
CA ILE A 85 -11.40 5.11 -4.98
C ILE A 85 -11.78 5.96 -3.76
N VAL A 86 -12.72 5.47 -2.95
CA VAL A 86 -13.35 6.26 -1.88
C VAL A 86 -12.96 5.73 -0.50
N ASP A 87 -12.44 6.58 0.38
CA ASP A 87 -12.34 6.28 1.81
C ASP A 87 -13.23 7.21 2.68
N HIS A 88 -13.10 7.17 4.01
CA HIS A 88 -13.86 8.06 4.90
C HIS A 88 -13.37 9.52 4.87
N GLY A 89 -12.12 9.73 4.47
CA GLY A 89 -11.32 10.90 4.80
C GLY A 89 -10.83 10.87 6.24
N SER A 90 -9.95 11.80 6.55
CA SER A 90 -9.39 12.01 7.88
C SER A 90 -9.18 13.50 8.14
N ARG A 91 -9.30 13.88 9.41
CA ARG A 91 -8.89 15.22 9.85
C ARG A 91 -7.38 15.43 9.77
N ARG A 92 -6.60 14.34 9.70
CA ARG A 92 -5.14 14.39 9.53
C ARG A 92 -4.83 14.41 8.04
N LYS A 93 -4.23 15.51 7.57
CA LYS A 93 -3.89 15.70 6.16
C LYS A 93 -2.99 14.58 5.63
N GLU A 94 -2.05 14.11 6.44
CA GLU A 94 -1.13 13.03 6.07
C GLU A 94 -1.87 11.73 5.76
N SER A 95 -2.99 11.45 6.43
CA SER A 95 -3.81 10.28 6.15
C SER A 95 -4.50 10.37 4.79
N ASN A 96 -4.97 11.55 4.41
CA ASN A 96 -5.61 11.77 3.11
C ASN A 96 -4.60 11.64 1.96
N LEU A 97 -3.35 12.08 2.17
CA LEU A 97 -2.28 11.93 1.19
C LEU A 97 -1.96 10.46 0.88
N MET A 98 -2.10 9.55 1.86
CA MET A 98 -1.90 8.11 1.61
C MET A 98 -2.92 7.53 0.62
N LEU A 99 -4.15 8.06 0.56
CA LEU A 99 -5.12 7.64 -0.46
C LEU A 99 -4.68 8.08 -1.85
N ASN A 100 -4.13 9.30 -1.98
CA ASN A 100 -3.60 9.79 -3.25
C ASN A 100 -2.44 8.92 -3.72
N GLU A 101 -1.48 8.60 -2.83
CA GLU A 101 -0.38 7.69 -3.14
C GLU A 101 -0.88 6.31 -3.57
N PHE A 102 -1.91 5.78 -2.89
CA PHE A 102 -2.52 4.51 -3.29
C PHE A 102 -3.20 4.58 -4.66
N VAL A 103 -3.92 5.66 -4.97
CA VAL A 103 -4.54 5.88 -6.28
C VAL A 103 -3.49 5.95 -7.39
N ASP A 104 -2.37 6.61 -7.15
CA ASP A 104 -1.26 6.65 -8.11
C ASP A 104 -0.66 5.26 -8.33
N MET A 105 -0.38 4.53 -7.25
CA MET A 105 0.06 3.13 -7.34
C MET A 105 -0.95 2.24 -8.10
N PHE A 106 -2.25 2.44 -7.84
CA PHE A 106 -3.31 1.68 -8.49
C PHE A 106 -3.38 2.00 -9.99
N ARG A 107 -3.28 3.29 -10.35
CA ARG A 107 -3.23 3.75 -11.75
C ARG A 107 -2.04 3.14 -12.48
N ASP A 108 -0.85 3.23 -11.90
CA ASP A 108 0.39 2.68 -12.48
C ASP A 108 0.31 1.16 -12.64
N LYS A 109 -0.29 0.46 -11.68
CA LYS A 109 -0.39 -0.99 -11.68
C LYS A 109 -1.42 -1.53 -12.69
N THR A 110 -2.53 -0.82 -12.87
CA THR A 110 -3.67 -1.26 -13.71
C THR A 110 -3.63 -0.71 -15.13
N GLY A 111 -3.00 0.45 -15.33
CA GLY A 111 -3.01 1.18 -16.59
C GLY A 111 -4.34 1.87 -16.90
N TYR A 112 -5.27 1.97 -15.95
CA TYR A 112 -6.54 2.67 -16.15
C TYR A 112 -6.29 4.17 -16.33
N LEU A 113 -6.96 4.78 -17.31
CA LEU A 113 -6.67 6.14 -17.74
C LEU A 113 -7.22 7.20 -16.78
N ILE A 114 -8.43 6.97 -16.23
CA ILE A 114 -9.14 7.91 -15.39
C ILE A 114 -9.34 7.26 -14.02
N VAL A 115 -8.55 7.70 -13.03
CA VAL A 115 -8.63 7.21 -11.65
C VAL A 115 -8.54 8.40 -10.71
N GLU A 116 -9.52 8.58 -9.82
CA GLU A 116 -9.60 9.71 -8.89
C GLU A 116 -9.75 9.24 -7.44
N PRO A 117 -9.08 9.88 -6.47
CA PRO A 117 -9.39 9.70 -5.06
C PRO A 117 -10.67 10.44 -4.69
N ALA A 118 -11.39 9.95 -3.69
CA ALA A 118 -12.42 10.73 -3.02
C ALA A 118 -12.54 10.38 -1.55
N HIS A 119 -13.04 11.33 -0.77
CA HIS A 119 -13.33 11.18 0.64
C HIS A 119 -14.82 11.36 0.87
N MET A 120 -15.39 10.54 1.75
CA MET A 120 -16.83 10.55 1.99
C MET A 120 -17.31 11.74 2.83
N GLU A 121 -16.57 12.14 3.87
CA GLU A 121 -17.09 13.14 4.83
C GLU A 121 -16.04 14.07 5.47
N LEU A 122 -14.78 13.62 5.66
CA LEU A 122 -13.82 14.35 6.51
C LEU A 122 -12.77 15.17 5.75
N ALA A 123 -12.73 15.08 4.43
CA ALA A 123 -11.70 15.69 3.60
C ALA A 123 -12.20 15.91 2.17
N GLU A 124 -11.41 16.64 1.40
CA GLU A 124 -11.60 16.85 -0.03
C GLU A 124 -10.49 16.17 -0.83
N PRO A 125 -10.75 15.70 -2.05
CA PRO A 125 -11.98 15.88 -2.84
C PRO A 125 -13.15 15.00 -2.39
N SER A 126 -14.38 15.51 -2.48
CA SER A 126 -15.59 14.75 -2.23
C SER A 126 -15.91 13.78 -3.37
N ILE A 127 -16.84 12.84 -3.14
CA ILE A 127 -17.34 11.95 -4.21
C ILE A 127 -17.90 12.75 -5.39
N ARG A 128 -18.55 13.89 -5.12
CA ARG A 128 -19.09 14.77 -6.16
C ARG A 128 -17.98 15.37 -7.01
N ASP A 129 -16.92 15.88 -6.37
CA ASP A 129 -15.79 16.49 -7.08
C ASP A 129 -15.06 15.46 -7.95
N ALA A 130 -14.76 14.28 -7.39
CA ALA A 130 -14.12 13.20 -8.14
C ALA A 130 -14.97 12.69 -9.31
N PHE A 131 -16.29 12.62 -9.14
CA PHE A 131 -17.21 12.28 -10.24
C PHE A 131 -17.15 13.32 -11.36
N GLY A 132 -17.22 14.61 -11.00
CA GLY A 132 -17.10 15.70 -11.96
C GLY A 132 -15.76 15.68 -12.70
N LEU A 133 -14.66 15.37 -12.01
CA LEU A 133 -13.33 15.24 -12.61
C LEU A 133 -13.25 14.05 -13.58
N CYS A 134 -13.84 12.90 -13.25
CA CYS A 134 -13.92 11.77 -14.17
C CYS A 134 -14.65 12.16 -15.46
N VAL A 135 -15.79 12.84 -15.34
CA VAL A 135 -16.58 13.29 -16.49
C VAL A 135 -15.83 14.33 -17.33
N GLN A 136 -15.15 15.28 -16.69
CA GLN A 136 -14.30 16.27 -17.38
C GLN A 136 -13.17 15.61 -18.19
N GLN A 137 -12.65 14.48 -17.71
CA GLN A 137 -11.65 13.67 -18.41
C GLN A 137 -12.25 12.78 -19.52
N GLY A 138 -13.56 12.80 -19.72
CA GLY A 138 -14.25 12.10 -20.81
C GLY A 138 -14.89 10.76 -20.42
N ALA A 139 -15.03 10.48 -19.11
CA ALA A 139 -15.70 9.27 -18.67
C ALA A 139 -17.20 9.28 -19.03
N ASN A 140 -17.71 8.16 -19.58
CA ASN A 140 -19.14 7.94 -19.82
C ASN A 140 -19.76 6.89 -18.87
N ARG A 141 -18.92 6.25 -18.06
CA ARG A 141 -19.31 5.41 -16.94
C ARG A 141 -18.35 5.64 -15.77
N VAL A 142 -18.88 5.72 -14.55
CA VAL A 142 -18.09 5.90 -13.33
C VAL A 142 -18.22 4.68 -12.42
N ILE A 143 -17.11 4.14 -11.96
CA ILE A 143 -17.00 2.98 -11.09
C ILE A 143 -16.52 3.48 -9.72
N VAL A 144 -17.42 3.50 -8.75
CA VAL A 144 -17.10 3.94 -7.39
C VAL A 144 -16.71 2.74 -6.55
N SER A 145 -15.46 2.69 -6.11
CA SER A 145 -14.86 1.58 -5.37
C SER A 145 -14.53 1.98 -3.93
N PRO A 146 -15.30 1.51 -2.93
CA PRO A 146 -15.02 1.79 -1.54
C PRO A 146 -13.73 1.10 -1.06
N PHE A 147 -12.80 1.88 -0.51
CA PHE A 147 -11.54 1.41 0.08
C PHE A 147 -11.71 1.09 1.58
N PHE A 148 -12.63 0.17 1.88
CA PHE A 148 -12.96 -0.27 3.24
C PHE A 148 -12.68 -1.75 3.45
N LEU A 149 -12.14 -2.11 4.62
CA LEU A 149 -11.87 -3.52 4.96
C LEU A 149 -13.14 -4.33 5.24
N PHE A 150 -14.20 -3.69 5.74
CA PHE A 150 -15.44 -4.40 6.10
C PHE A 150 -16.67 -3.66 5.58
N PRO A 151 -17.73 -4.40 5.18
CA PRO A 151 -19.00 -3.79 4.85
C PRO A 151 -19.64 -3.18 6.10
N GLY A 152 -20.25 -2.01 5.95
CA GLY A 152 -20.90 -1.28 7.02
C GLY A 152 -21.93 -0.28 6.49
N ARG A 153 -22.51 0.52 7.39
CA ARG A 153 -23.56 1.52 7.06
C ARG A 153 -23.17 2.40 5.87
N HIS A 154 -21.91 2.82 5.82
CA HIS A 154 -21.39 3.73 4.80
C HIS A 154 -21.46 3.14 3.38
N TRP A 155 -21.15 1.85 3.23
CA TRP A 155 -21.28 1.16 1.95
C TRP A 155 -22.75 0.96 1.56
N HIS A 156 -23.61 0.59 2.51
CA HIS A 156 -25.01 0.29 2.22
C HIS A 156 -25.87 1.53 1.92
N ARG A 157 -25.50 2.70 2.44
CA ARG A 157 -26.38 3.87 2.39
C ARG A 157 -25.68 5.13 1.88
N ASP A 158 -24.57 5.50 2.52
CA ASP A 158 -24.02 6.84 2.34
C ASP A 158 -23.32 6.99 0.98
N ILE A 159 -22.44 6.05 0.59
CA ILE A 159 -21.81 6.07 -0.76
C ILE A 159 -22.84 6.00 -1.89
N PRO A 160 -23.84 5.10 -1.87
CA PRO A 160 -24.91 5.09 -2.85
C PRO A 160 -25.65 6.42 -2.97
N SER A 161 -26.01 7.02 -1.83
CA SER A 161 -26.70 8.31 -1.82
C SER A 161 -25.83 9.42 -2.43
N LEU A 162 -24.58 9.56 -1.96
CA LEU A 162 -23.66 10.61 -2.43
C LEU A 162 -23.33 10.46 -3.93
N THR A 163 -23.12 9.23 -4.38
CA THR A 163 -22.86 8.94 -5.81
C THR A 163 -24.09 9.27 -6.66
N ALA A 164 -25.29 8.92 -6.20
CA ALA A 164 -26.52 9.23 -6.90
C ALA A 164 -26.76 10.74 -7.02
N GLU A 165 -26.49 11.51 -5.96
CA GLU A 165 -26.57 12.98 -6.03
C GLU A 165 -25.57 13.57 -7.03
N ALA A 166 -24.31 13.11 -7.01
CA ALA A 166 -23.29 13.56 -7.97
C ALA A 166 -23.69 13.24 -9.42
N ALA A 167 -24.25 12.06 -9.67
CA ALA A 167 -24.65 11.63 -11.01
C ALA A 167 -25.79 12.47 -11.61
N LYS A 168 -26.65 13.11 -10.78
CA LYS A 168 -27.72 14.00 -11.28
C LYS A 168 -27.19 15.19 -12.08
N GLU A 169 -25.96 15.62 -11.80
CA GLU A 169 -25.31 16.74 -12.49
C GLU A 169 -24.75 16.36 -13.86
N HIS A 170 -24.69 15.07 -14.17
CA HIS A 170 -24.07 14.53 -15.39
C HIS A 170 -25.02 13.56 -16.13
N PRO A 171 -26.15 14.06 -16.68
CA PRO A 171 -27.10 13.22 -17.40
C PRO A 171 -26.42 12.53 -18.59
N GLY A 172 -26.52 11.20 -18.65
CA GLY A 172 -25.90 10.37 -19.69
C GLY A 172 -24.63 9.64 -19.26
N VAL A 173 -24.12 9.90 -18.05
CA VAL A 173 -23.03 9.14 -17.45
C VAL A 173 -23.63 8.04 -16.56
N SER A 174 -23.34 6.79 -16.89
CA SER A 174 -23.77 5.66 -16.06
C SER A 174 -22.82 5.48 -14.86
N TYR A 175 -23.26 4.80 -13.79
CA TYR A 175 -22.35 4.50 -12.68
C TYR A 175 -22.67 3.17 -12.01
N ILE A 176 -21.66 2.60 -11.37
CA ILE A 176 -21.79 1.43 -10.49
C ILE A 176 -21.00 1.66 -9.21
N ILE A 177 -21.40 0.98 -8.15
CA ILE A 177 -20.68 0.96 -6.88
C ILE A 177 -20.27 -0.48 -6.62
N THR A 178 -18.98 -0.71 -6.40
CA THR A 178 -18.46 -2.06 -6.17
C THR A 178 -18.70 -2.49 -4.72
N ALA A 179 -18.43 -3.78 -4.45
CA ALA A 179 -18.18 -4.20 -3.08
C ALA A 179 -16.96 -3.45 -2.51
N PRO A 180 -16.90 -3.22 -1.19
CA PRO A 180 -15.66 -2.81 -0.54
C PRO A 180 -14.62 -3.96 -0.61
N LEU A 181 -13.40 -3.73 -0.14
CA LEU A 181 -12.36 -4.78 -0.12
C LEU A 181 -12.85 -6.05 0.58
N GLY A 182 -13.49 -5.89 1.75
CA GLY A 182 -14.16 -7.00 2.44
C GLY A 182 -13.23 -8.16 2.80
N LEU A 183 -13.81 -9.34 2.98
CA LEU A 183 -13.04 -10.58 3.15
C LEU A 183 -12.57 -11.10 1.78
N HIS A 184 -11.39 -10.66 1.36
CA HIS A 184 -10.78 -11.05 0.09
C HIS A 184 -9.50 -11.83 0.34
N GLU A 185 -9.27 -12.93 -0.39
CA GLU A 185 -8.10 -13.81 -0.20
C GLU A 185 -6.76 -13.04 -0.31
N LEU A 186 -6.64 -12.13 -1.29
CA LEU A 186 -5.47 -11.26 -1.42
C LEU A 186 -5.16 -10.38 -0.19
N LEU A 187 -6.15 -10.05 0.65
CA LEU A 187 -5.86 -9.34 1.89
C LEU A 187 -5.16 -10.24 2.92
N VAL A 188 -5.42 -11.55 2.88
CA VAL A 188 -4.69 -12.53 3.70
C VAL A 188 -3.21 -12.51 3.33
N ASP A 189 -2.91 -12.47 2.03
CA ASP A 189 -1.54 -12.38 1.53
C ASP A 189 -0.85 -11.08 1.96
N VAL A 190 -1.54 -9.93 1.86
CA VAL A 190 -1.00 -8.63 2.29
C VAL A 190 -0.70 -8.61 3.80
N VAL A 191 -1.58 -9.19 4.62
CA VAL A 191 -1.37 -9.27 6.07
C VAL A 191 -0.18 -10.18 6.38
N ASN A 192 -0.10 -11.35 5.75
CA ASN A 192 1.00 -12.29 5.96
C ASN A 192 2.35 -11.70 5.49
N ASP A 193 2.37 -11.03 4.34
CA ASP A 193 3.55 -10.30 3.83
C ASP A 193 4.03 -9.26 4.85
N ARG A 194 3.12 -8.44 5.40
CA ARG A 194 3.46 -7.45 6.42
C ARG A 194 4.03 -8.08 7.68
N ILE A 195 3.46 -9.19 8.15
CA ILE A 195 3.95 -9.92 9.33
C ILE A 195 5.38 -10.41 9.09
N ASN A 196 5.60 -11.12 7.97
CA ASN A 196 6.91 -11.70 7.66
C ASN A 196 7.99 -10.61 7.48
N TYR A 197 7.64 -9.49 6.85
CA TYR A 197 8.55 -8.35 6.73
C TYR A 197 8.94 -7.79 8.10
N CYS A 198 7.97 -7.58 8.99
CA CYS A 198 8.21 -7.09 10.35
C CYS A 198 9.04 -8.06 11.18
N LEU A 199 8.83 -9.38 11.06
CA LEU A 199 9.66 -10.39 11.73
C LEU A 199 11.10 -10.37 11.20
N SER A 200 11.28 -10.31 9.87
CA SER A 200 12.61 -10.20 9.24
C SER A 200 13.35 -8.92 9.71
N HIS A 201 12.62 -7.82 9.90
CA HIS A 201 13.20 -6.60 10.46
C HIS A 201 13.69 -6.79 11.89
N ILE A 202 12.92 -7.47 12.74
CA ILE A 202 13.29 -7.76 14.13
C ILE A 202 14.52 -8.66 14.21
N GLU A 203 14.69 -9.59 13.26
CA GLU A 203 15.86 -10.47 13.17
C GLU A 203 17.11 -9.76 12.61
N GLY A 204 16.97 -8.54 12.08
CA GLY A 204 18.05 -7.75 11.50
C GLY A 204 18.27 -7.99 10.00
N ASP A 205 17.39 -8.75 9.36
CA ASP A 205 17.47 -9.13 7.94
C ASP A 205 16.78 -8.14 7.01
N ALA A 206 16.00 -7.19 7.56
CA ALA A 206 15.34 -6.13 6.81
C ALA A 206 15.38 -4.77 7.53
N ASN A 207 15.27 -3.68 6.76
CA ASN A 207 15.06 -2.34 7.31
C ASN A 207 13.63 -2.18 7.86
N GLU A 208 13.37 -1.11 8.60
CA GLU A 208 12.00 -0.77 9.02
C GLU A 208 11.10 -0.59 7.78
N CYS A 209 9.88 -1.17 7.81
CA CYS A 209 8.92 -0.98 6.73
C CYS A 209 8.42 0.49 6.70
N ALA A 210 7.96 0.96 5.55
CA ALA A 210 7.51 2.34 5.34
C ALA A 210 6.45 2.83 6.36
N VAL A 211 5.68 1.92 6.95
CA VAL A 211 4.64 2.24 7.97
C VAL A 211 5.22 2.32 9.38
N CYS A 212 6.28 1.57 9.67
CA CYS A 212 6.89 1.53 11.00
C CYS A 212 7.99 2.59 11.18
N VAL A 213 8.62 3.04 10.09
CA VAL A 213 9.69 4.04 10.10
C VAL A 213 9.38 5.22 11.04
N GLY A 214 10.21 5.38 12.06
CA GLY A 214 10.15 6.53 12.98
C GLY A 214 9.04 6.47 14.03
N THR A 215 8.28 5.37 14.10
CA THR A 215 7.21 5.18 15.10
C THR A 215 7.69 4.50 16.39
N SER A 216 8.92 3.96 16.39
CA SER A 216 9.44 3.08 17.45
C SER A 216 8.57 1.83 17.70
N LYS A 217 7.72 1.47 16.72
CA LYS A 217 6.95 0.21 16.68
C LYS A 217 7.73 -0.85 15.88
N CYS A 218 7.16 -2.06 15.77
CA CYS A 218 7.81 -3.21 15.14
C CYS A 218 9.08 -3.66 15.90
N LYS A 219 8.89 -4.00 17.18
CA LYS A 219 9.95 -4.50 18.06
C LYS A 219 9.39 -5.59 18.97
N LEU A 220 10.27 -6.37 19.57
CA LEU A 220 9.93 -7.24 20.69
C LEU A 220 9.67 -6.38 21.94
N TYR A 221 8.69 -6.79 22.74
CA TYR A 221 8.27 -6.15 23.99
C TYR A 221 8.56 -7.05 25.17
#